data_AF-A0A6M6E6T0-F1
#
_entry.id   AF-A0A6M6E6T0-F1
#
_cell.length_a   1.000
_cell.length_b   1.000
_cell.length_c   1.000
_cell.angle_alpha   90.00
_cell.angle_beta   90.00
_cell.angle_gamma   90.00
#
_symmetry.space_group_name_H-M   'P 1'
#
loop_
_entity.id
_entity.type
_entity.pdbx_description
1 polymer ?
#
loop_
_entity_poly.entity_id
_entity_poly.type
_entity_poly.pdbx_seq_one_letter_code
_entity_poly.pdbx_strand_id
1 'polypeptide(L)'
;MFNKKKDLPTVAGFVILAAFILVVVAAAASLPVFGFYGLMNILEKFQLNNLLYVNYFDSNIFNVLYILLALSTVYSVLMILEVIFIVLKQRKIIKLFSLYHKLLSFVLLVCCSFLLTRVVILGLFQRIDCSNSLLLAAFFLIYSYFFLFSDTYKKQEAIL
;
A
#
# COMPACT_ATOMS: atom_id res chain seq x y z
N MET A 1 25.36 45.44 -13.03
CA MET A 1 24.15 44.58 -12.97
C MET A 1 24.56 43.16 -13.28
N PHE A 2 24.27 42.22 -12.37
CA PHE A 2 24.81 40.86 -12.32
C PHE A 2 24.55 40.04 -13.60
N ASN A 3 25.60 39.72 -14.35
CA ASN A 3 25.57 38.66 -15.35
C ASN A 3 26.62 37.61 -14.96
N LYS A 4 26.35 36.85 -13.89
CA LYS A 4 27.18 35.69 -13.51
C LYS A 4 26.91 34.58 -14.53
N LYS A 5 27.87 34.33 -15.44
CA LYS A 5 27.89 33.10 -16.23
C LYS A 5 27.86 31.93 -15.25
N LYS A 6 26.85 31.05 -15.35
CA LYS A 6 26.81 29.84 -14.53
C LYS A 6 28.04 29.00 -14.86
N ASP A 7 28.86 28.71 -13.86
CA ASP A 7 30.05 27.89 -14.03
C ASP A 7 29.64 26.51 -14.58
N LEU A 8 30.17 26.14 -15.74
CA LEU A 8 29.98 24.85 -16.41
C LEU A 8 30.13 23.64 -15.46
N PRO A 9 31.14 23.57 -14.57
CA PRO A 9 31.26 22.46 -13.61
C PRO A 9 30.11 22.39 -12.61
N THR A 10 29.55 23.55 -12.21
CA THR A 10 28.40 23.61 -11.31
C THR A 10 27.14 23.08 -12.00
N VAL A 11 26.94 23.43 -13.27
CA VAL A 11 25.82 22.89 -14.07
C VAL A 11 25.97 21.37 -14.27
N ALA A 12 27.17 20.90 -14.58
CA ALA A 12 27.45 19.47 -14.72
C ALA A 12 27.20 18.69 -13.41
N GLY A 13 27.61 19.25 -12.27
CA GLY A 13 27.33 18.67 -10.96
C GLY A 13 25.83 18.52 -10.67
N PHE A 14 25.03 19.54 -10.99
CA PHE A 14 23.57 19.45 -10.85
C PHE A 14 22.93 18.41 -11.76
N VAL A 15 23.42 18.26 -13.01
CA VAL A 15 22.91 17.27 -13.95
C VAL A 15 23.22 15.85 -13.47
N ILE A 16 24.43 15.59 -12.97
CA ILE A 16 24.82 14.29 -12.41
C ILE A 16 23.97 13.97 -11.17
N LEU A 17 23.79 14.94 -10.26
CA LEU A 17 22.96 14.75 -9.07
C LEU A 17 21.50 14.45 -9.44
N ALA A 18 20.93 15.18 -10.40
CA ALA A 18 19.57 14.95 -10.87
C ALA A 18 19.42 13.55 -11.50
N ALA A 19 20.39 13.12 -12.32
CA ALA A 19 20.40 11.78 -12.90
C ALA A 19 20.51 10.70 -11.82
N PHE A 20 21.36 10.89 -10.81
CA PHE A 20 21.49 9.96 -9.68
C PHE A 20 20.18 9.83 -8.90
N ILE A 21 19.52 10.95 -8.58
CA ILE A 21 18.21 10.95 -7.90
C ILE A 21 17.18 10.19 -8.73
N LEU A 22 17.11 10.43 -10.05
CA LEU A 22 16.19 9.72 -10.93
C LEU A 22 16.43 8.21 -10.94
N VAL A 23 17.69 7.77 -10.98
CA VAL A 23 18.04 6.34 -10.94
C VAL A 23 17.64 5.71 -9.59
N VAL A 24 17.93 6.38 -8.47
CA VAL A 24 17.57 5.88 -7.14
C VAL A 24 16.05 5.79 -6.98
N VAL A 25 15.31 6.80 -7.43
CA VAL A 25 13.85 6.80 -7.39
C VAL A 25 13.27 5.69 -8.28
N ALA A 26 13.80 5.51 -9.49
CA ALA A 26 13.38 4.43 -10.39
C ALA A 26 13.66 3.05 -9.80
N ALA A 27 14.84 2.86 -9.20
CA ALA A 27 15.19 1.61 -8.52
C ALA A 27 14.25 1.33 -7.33
N ALA A 28 13.99 2.34 -6.49
CA ALA A 28 13.06 2.22 -5.38
C ALA A 28 11.63 1.90 -5.84
N ALA A 29 11.15 2.55 -6.92
CA ALA A 29 9.84 2.30 -7.50
C ALA A 29 9.72 0.91 -8.15
N SER A 30 10.84 0.29 -8.54
CA SER A 30 10.85 -1.07 -9.09
C SER A 30 10.80 -2.16 -8.04
N LEU A 31 11.21 -1.88 -6.78
CA LEU A 31 11.24 -2.88 -5.70
C LEU A 31 9.88 -3.56 -5.45
N PRO A 32 8.74 -2.85 -5.38
CA PRO A 32 7.43 -3.49 -5.16
C PRO A 32 7.07 -4.43 -6.31
N VAL A 33 7.45 -4.08 -7.54
CA VAL A 33 7.16 -4.87 -8.74
C VAL A 33 7.99 -6.16 -8.73
N PHE A 34 9.29 -6.06 -8.49
CA PHE A 34 10.15 -7.24 -8.35
C PHE A 34 9.74 -8.13 -7.17
N GLY A 35 9.35 -7.52 -6.04
CA GLY A 35 8.81 -8.23 -4.90
C GLY A 35 7.53 -8.99 -5.25
N PHE A 36 6.62 -8.36 -6.00
CA PHE A 36 5.38 -8.99 -6.46
C PHE A 36 5.65 -10.17 -7.39
N TYR A 37 6.51 -10.02 -8.40
CA TYR A 37 6.91 -11.12 -9.28
C TYR A 37 7.61 -12.25 -8.52
N GLY A 38 8.48 -11.91 -7.57
CA GLY A 38 9.12 -12.91 -6.70
C GLY A 38 8.10 -13.70 -5.88
N LEU A 39 7.10 -13.02 -5.32
CA LEU A 39 6.02 -13.65 -4.58
C LEU A 39 5.17 -14.56 -5.47
N MET A 40 4.85 -14.13 -6.69
CA MET A 40 4.13 -14.95 -7.67
C MET A 40 4.89 -16.22 -8.03
N ASN A 41 6.20 -16.11 -8.28
CA ASN A 41 7.04 -17.26 -8.60
C ASN A 41 7.14 -18.26 -7.42
N ILE A 42 7.17 -17.75 -6.18
CA ILE A 42 7.12 -18.60 -4.98
C ILE A 42 5.78 -19.33 -4.91
N LEU A 43 4.65 -18.61 -5.07
CA LEU A 43 3.32 -19.22 -5.05
C LEU A 43 3.14 -20.29 -6.13
N GLU A 44 3.64 -20.02 -7.34
CA GLU A 44 3.62 -20.96 -8.46
C GLU A 44 4.44 -22.21 -8.16
N LYS A 45 5.65 -22.05 -7.58
CA LYS A 45 6.51 -23.16 -7.17
C LYS A 45 5.87 -24.05 -6.10
N PHE A 46 5.08 -23.48 -5.19
CA PHE A 46 4.35 -24.23 -4.16
C PHE A 46 2.97 -24.72 -4.61
N GLN A 47 2.62 -24.56 -5.90
CA GLN A 47 1.31 -24.92 -6.47
C GLN A 47 0.13 -24.28 -5.72
N LEU A 48 0.36 -23.14 -5.06
CA LEU A 48 -0.65 -22.38 -4.32
C LEU A 48 -1.44 -21.45 -5.25
N ASN A 49 -1.63 -21.86 -6.51
CA ASN A 49 -2.29 -21.07 -7.56
C ASN A 49 -3.75 -20.75 -7.22
N ASN A 50 -4.37 -21.52 -6.32
CA ASN A 50 -5.71 -21.22 -5.80
C ASN A 50 -5.72 -20.01 -4.86
N LEU A 51 -4.56 -19.56 -4.34
CA LEU A 51 -4.49 -18.46 -3.37
C LEU A 51 -4.39 -17.09 -4.03
N LEU A 52 -3.54 -16.96 -5.05
CA LEU A 52 -3.39 -15.73 -5.82
C LEU A 52 -2.85 -16.07 -7.22
N TYR A 53 -3.55 -15.63 -8.24
CA TYR A 53 -3.24 -15.85 -9.64
C TYR A 53 -3.34 -14.53 -10.40
N VAL A 54 -2.40 -14.28 -11.31
CA VAL A 54 -2.41 -13.06 -12.13
C VAL A 54 -2.28 -13.45 -13.59
N ASN A 55 -3.26 -13.06 -14.38
CA ASN A 55 -3.24 -13.28 -15.82
C ASN A 55 -2.50 -12.12 -16.52
N TYR A 56 -1.19 -12.31 -16.71
CA TYR A 56 -0.30 -11.33 -17.32
C TYR A 56 -0.71 -10.97 -18.77
N PHE A 57 -0.50 -9.72 -19.15
CA PHE A 57 -0.50 -9.24 -20.53
C PHE A 57 0.77 -9.69 -21.27
N ASP A 58 0.70 -9.75 -22.60
CA ASP A 58 1.85 -10.08 -23.45
C ASP A 58 2.98 -9.05 -23.33
N SER A 59 2.66 -7.81 -22.97
CA SER A 59 3.63 -6.73 -22.81
C SER A 59 3.98 -6.50 -21.34
N ASN A 60 5.28 -6.62 -21.04
CA ASN A 60 5.84 -6.40 -19.71
C ASN A 60 5.55 -5.01 -19.16
N ILE A 61 5.52 -3.98 -20.01
CA ILE A 61 5.25 -2.60 -19.59
C ILE A 61 3.82 -2.47 -19.03
N PHE A 62 2.85 -3.08 -19.70
CA PHE A 62 1.46 -3.09 -19.23
C PHE A 62 1.31 -3.89 -17.93
N ASN A 63 2.02 -5.01 -17.77
CA ASN A 63 2.02 -5.76 -16.52
C ASN A 63 2.53 -4.93 -15.34
N VAL A 64 3.68 -4.26 -15.52
CA VAL A 64 4.28 -3.41 -14.48
C VAL A 64 3.33 -2.28 -14.09
N LEU A 65 2.78 -1.58 -15.08
CA LEU A 65 1.86 -0.47 -14.84
C LEU A 65 0.56 -0.94 -14.17
N TYR A 66 0.03 -2.10 -14.59
CA TYR A 66 -1.16 -2.69 -14.01
C TYR A 66 -0.98 -3.09 -12.54
N ILE A 67 0.15 -3.74 -12.21
CA ILE A 67 0.48 -4.12 -10.83
C ILE A 67 0.67 -2.87 -9.95
N LEU A 68 1.39 -1.85 -10.45
CA LEU A 68 1.58 -0.61 -9.72
C LEU A 68 0.25 0.10 -9.42
N LEU A 69 -0.66 0.15 -10.39
CA LEU A 69 -2.01 0.72 -10.18
C LEU A 69 -2.84 -0.10 -9.20
N ALA A 70 -2.79 -1.43 -9.29
CA ALA A 70 -3.49 -2.31 -8.35
C ALA A 70 -2.97 -2.13 -6.91
N LEU A 71 -1.66 -2.14 -6.71
CA LEU A 71 -1.06 -1.90 -5.40
C LEU A 71 -1.36 -0.49 -4.86
N SER A 72 -1.29 0.53 -5.73
CA SER A 72 -1.60 1.92 -5.38
C SER A 72 -3.06 2.10 -4.96
N THR A 73 -3.99 1.44 -5.64
CA THR A 73 -5.42 1.49 -5.27
C THR A 73 -5.70 0.79 -3.94
N VAL A 74 -5.10 -0.39 -3.69
CA VAL A 74 -5.17 -1.06 -2.37
C VAL A 74 -4.63 -0.16 -1.27
N TYR A 75 -3.47 0.47 -1.49
CA TYR A 75 -2.87 1.40 -0.55
C TYR A 75 -3.77 2.62 -0.29
N SER A 76 -4.35 3.20 -1.34
CA SER A 76 -5.26 4.34 -1.21
C SER A 76 -6.50 3.99 -0.38
N VAL A 77 -7.07 2.80 -0.56
CA VAL A 77 -8.20 2.31 0.25
C VAL A 77 -7.82 2.18 1.72
N LEU A 78 -6.66 1.60 2.02
CA LEU A 78 -6.14 1.49 3.38
C LEU A 78 -6.04 2.87 4.06
N MET A 79 -5.43 3.84 3.37
CA MET A 79 -5.24 5.20 3.88
C MET A 79 -6.57 5.94 4.08
N ILE A 80 -7.50 5.84 3.12
CA ILE A 80 -8.81 6.50 3.21
C ILE A 80 -9.59 5.93 4.40
N LEU A 81 -9.61 4.60 4.56
CA LEU A 81 -10.29 3.96 5.70
C LEU A 81 -9.68 4.37 7.03
N GLU A 82 -8.35 4.43 7.13
CA GLU A 82 -7.68 4.88 8.34
C GLU A 82 -8.03 6.34 8.68
N VAL A 83 -8.03 7.23 7.69
CA VAL A 83 -8.44 8.63 7.87
C VAL A 83 -9.89 8.76 8.33
N ILE A 84 -10.82 8.05 7.67
CA ILE A 84 -12.23 8.02 8.08
C ILE A 84 -12.34 7.55 9.53
N PHE A 85 -11.60 6.50 9.88
CA PHE A 85 -11.62 5.94 11.23
C PHE A 85 -11.10 6.93 12.28
N ILE A 86 -10.02 7.65 11.98
CA ILE A 86 -9.46 8.70 12.85
C ILE A 86 -10.49 9.84 13.04
N VAL A 87 -11.15 10.28 11.97
CA VAL A 87 -12.17 11.35 12.03
C VAL A 87 -13.38 10.92 12.85
N LEU A 88 -13.88 9.69 12.65
CA LEU A 88 -15.00 9.14 13.42
C LEU A 88 -14.67 9.05 14.91
N LYS A 89 -13.43 8.67 15.25
CA LYS A 89 -12.94 8.65 16.63
C LYS A 89 -12.88 10.04 17.25
N GLN A 90 -12.31 11.03 16.55
CA GLN A 90 -12.20 12.41 17.05
C GLN A 90 -13.56 13.04 17.35
N ARG A 91 -14.58 12.75 16.54
CA ARG A 91 -15.94 13.31 16.73
C ARG A 91 -16.75 12.64 17.84
N LYS A 92 -16.20 11.67 18.57
CA LYS A 92 -16.90 10.89 19.63
C LYS A 92 -18.25 10.31 19.20
N ILE A 93 -18.46 10.10 17.89
CA ILE A 93 -19.70 9.52 17.33
C ILE A 93 -19.85 8.07 17.81
N ILE A 94 -18.72 7.39 17.96
CA ILE A 94 -18.61 6.01 18.45
C ILE A 94 -18.33 6.07 19.97
N LYS A 95 -19.38 6.07 20.80
CA LYS A 95 -19.25 5.90 22.26
C LYS A 95 -19.13 4.41 22.60
N LEU A 96 -17.93 3.86 22.55
CA LEU A 96 -17.64 2.47 22.92
C LEU A 96 -16.66 2.41 24.11
N PHE A 97 -16.90 1.50 25.05
CA PHE A 97 -16.04 1.24 26.22
C PHE A 97 -14.58 0.99 25.81
N SER A 98 -13.61 1.57 26.53
CA SER A 98 -12.23 1.78 26.05
C SER A 98 -11.47 0.53 25.57
N LEU A 99 -11.68 -0.61 26.22
CA LEU A 99 -11.02 -1.88 25.87
C LEU A 99 -11.61 -2.53 24.61
N TYR A 100 -12.94 -2.53 24.48
CA TYR A 100 -13.65 -3.06 23.31
C TYR A 100 -13.52 -2.13 22.11
N HIS A 101 -13.33 -0.83 22.32
CA HIS A 101 -13.19 0.12 21.23
C HIS A 101 -11.99 -0.21 20.35
N LYS A 102 -10.80 -0.50 20.92
CA LYS A 102 -9.59 -0.80 20.13
C LYS A 102 -9.77 -2.05 19.25
N LEU A 103 -10.32 -3.11 19.82
CA LEU A 103 -10.49 -4.39 19.13
C LEU A 103 -11.60 -4.30 18.07
N LEU A 104 -12.70 -3.62 18.38
CA LEU A 104 -13.80 -3.41 17.42
C LEU A 104 -13.37 -2.52 16.25
N SER A 105 -12.60 -1.47 16.51
CA SER A 105 -11.98 -0.65 15.46
C SER A 105 -11.13 -1.50 14.51
N PHE A 106 -10.26 -2.34 15.08
CA PHE A 106 -9.39 -3.22 14.32
C PHE A 106 -10.19 -4.19 13.44
N VAL A 107 -11.19 -4.87 14.01
CA VAL A 107 -12.04 -5.80 13.26
C VAL A 107 -12.79 -5.07 12.15
N LEU A 108 -13.29 -3.88 12.42
CA LEU A 108 -14.04 -3.08 11.44
C LEU A 108 -13.13 -2.62 10.29
N LEU A 109 -11.90 -2.19 10.58
CA LEU A 109 -10.88 -1.86 9.57
C LEU A 109 -10.53 -3.06 8.69
N VAL A 110 -10.27 -4.23 9.29
CA VAL A 110 -9.99 -5.47 8.54
C VAL A 110 -11.17 -5.84 7.64
N CYS A 111 -12.40 -5.85 8.18
CA CYS A 111 -13.61 -6.21 7.43
C CYS A 111 -13.93 -5.22 6.31
N CYS A 112 -13.87 -3.90 6.58
CA CYS A 112 -14.14 -2.88 5.57
C CYS A 112 -13.10 -2.89 4.45
N SER A 113 -11.81 -3.02 4.77
CA SER A 113 -10.74 -3.11 3.77
C SER A 113 -10.86 -4.37 2.93
N PHE A 114 -11.19 -5.51 3.55
CA PHE A 114 -11.47 -6.75 2.86
C PHE A 114 -12.64 -6.59 1.87
N LEU A 115 -13.78 -6.06 2.33
CA LEU A 115 -14.97 -5.90 1.49
C LEU A 115 -14.73 -4.92 0.34
N LEU A 116 -14.14 -3.76 0.61
CA LEU A 116 -13.85 -2.76 -0.43
C LEU A 116 -12.87 -3.30 -1.46
N THR A 117 -11.82 -3.99 -1.02
CA THR A 117 -10.83 -4.55 -1.94
C THR A 117 -11.43 -5.68 -2.77
N ARG A 118 -12.24 -6.56 -2.16
CA ARG A 118 -12.89 -7.65 -2.88
C ARG A 118 -13.93 -7.17 -3.89
N VAL A 119 -14.78 -6.22 -3.50
CA VAL A 119 -15.90 -5.79 -4.34
C VAL A 119 -15.45 -4.76 -5.38
N VAL A 120 -14.66 -3.78 -4.96
CA VAL A 120 -14.28 -2.64 -5.83
C VAL A 120 -12.99 -2.94 -6.56
N ILE A 121 -11.91 -3.28 -5.83
CA ILE A 121 -10.58 -3.40 -6.46
C ILE A 121 -10.52 -4.65 -7.34
N LEU A 122 -10.83 -5.85 -6.83
CA LEU A 122 -10.82 -7.05 -7.68
C LEU A 122 -11.87 -7.00 -8.80
N GLY A 123 -12.97 -6.26 -8.60
CA GLY A 123 -13.96 -5.98 -9.65
C GLY A 123 -13.42 -5.11 -10.79
N LEU A 124 -12.58 -4.11 -10.47
CA LEU A 124 -11.89 -3.26 -11.46
C LEU A 124 -10.67 -3.95 -12.08
N PHE A 125 -9.96 -4.75 -11.30
CA PHE A 125 -8.73 -5.44 -11.69
C PHE A 125 -8.97 -6.93 -11.96
N GLN A 126 -9.80 -7.23 -12.96
CA GLN A 126 -10.27 -8.59 -13.31
C GLN A 126 -9.17 -9.60 -13.68
N ARG A 127 -7.92 -9.17 -13.88
CA ARG A 127 -6.79 -10.07 -14.16
C ARG A 127 -6.06 -10.55 -12.92
N ILE A 128 -6.41 -10.03 -11.74
CA ILE A 128 -5.87 -10.47 -10.46
C ILE A 128 -6.96 -11.26 -9.75
N ASP A 129 -6.76 -12.57 -9.65
CA ASP A 129 -7.59 -13.45 -8.85
C ASP A 129 -6.91 -13.65 -7.50
N CYS A 130 -7.63 -13.37 -6.42
CA CYS A 130 -7.13 -13.54 -5.07
C CYS A 130 -8.17 -14.27 -4.22
N SER A 131 -7.74 -15.31 -3.53
CA SER A 131 -8.58 -16.04 -2.59
C SER A 131 -9.00 -15.16 -1.42
N ASN A 132 -10.24 -15.35 -0.97
CA ASN A 132 -10.78 -14.59 0.17
C ASN A 132 -9.95 -14.80 1.44
N SER A 133 -9.44 -16.02 1.64
CA SER A 133 -8.59 -16.36 2.78
C SER A 133 -7.28 -15.58 2.77
N LEU A 134 -6.61 -15.48 1.62
CA LEU A 134 -5.37 -14.73 1.50
C LEU A 134 -5.61 -13.23 1.69
N LEU A 135 -6.67 -12.69 1.07
CA LEU A 135 -7.03 -11.27 1.20
C LEU A 135 -7.31 -10.91 2.66
N LEU A 136 -8.08 -11.74 3.37
CA LEU A 136 -8.39 -11.54 4.79
C LEU A 136 -7.14 -11.64 5.66
N ALA A 137 -6.29 -12.66 5.43
CA ALA A 137 -5.04 -12.82 6.15
C ALA A 137 -4.08 -11.64 5.94
N ALA A 138 -3.97 -11.14 4.71
CA ALA A 138 -3.15 -9.98 4.37
C ALA A 138 -3.61 -8.73 5.13
N PHE A 139 -4.90 -8.40 5.09
CA PHE A 139 -5.42 -7.25 5.84
C PHE A 139 -5.30 -7.44 7.36
N PHE A 140 -5.53 -8.65 7.87
CA PHE A 140 -5.33 -8.95 9.28
C PHE A 140 -3.89 -8.70 9.72
N LEU A 141 -2.90 -9.14 8.94
CA LEU A 141 -1.48 -8.94 9.22
C LEU A 141 -1.08 -7.46 9.13
N ILE A 142 -1.51 -6.76 8.08
CA ILE A 142 -1.23 -5.33 7.88
C ILE A 142 -1.76 -4.53 9.07
N TYR A 143 -3.03 -4.71 9.43
CA TYR A 143 -3.61 -3.98 10.55
C TYR A 143 -3.06 -4.44 11.89
N SER A 144 -2.63 -5.70 12.03
CA SER A 144 -2.00 -6.20 13.25
C SER A 144 -0.64 -5.54 13.44
N TYR A 145 0.12 -5.36 12.36
CA TYR A 145 1.35 -4.58 12.37
C TYR A 145 1.08 -3.13 12.78
N PHE A 146 0.08 -2.46 12.18
CA PHE A 146 -0.30 -1.11 12.60
C PHE A 146 -0.78 -1.06 14.05
N PHE A 147 -1.51 -2.07 14.53
CA PHE A 147 -2.02 -2.10 15.89
C PHE A 147 -0.89 -2.28 16.94
N LEU A 148 0.09 -3.13 16.64
CA LEU A 148 1.20 -3.45 17.55
C LEU A 148 2.31 -2.39 17.53
N PHE A 149 2.63 -1.85 16.35
CA PHE A 149 3.81 -1.00 16.14
C PHE A 149 3.49 0.48 15.90
N SER A 150 2.25 0.83 15.53
CA SER A 150 1.92 2.24 15.30
C SER A 150 1.61 2.95 16.62
N ASP A 151 2.50 3.87 17.00
CA ASP A 151 2.29 4.80 18.11
C ASP A 151 1.03 5.67 17.93
N THR A 152 0.43 5.71 16.73
CA THR A 152 -0.83 6.40 16.45
C THR A 152 -1.97 5.88 17.36
N TYR A 153 -1.95 4.59 17.74
CA TYR A 153 -2.93 4.02 18.68
C TYR A 153 -2.53 4.15 20.16
N LYS A 154 -1.23 4.29 20.46
CA LYS A 154 -0.73 4.58 21.81
C LYS A 154 -0.94 6.06 22.20
N LYS A 155 -0.61 7.01 21.31
CA LYS A 155 -0.77 8.45 21.56
C LYS A 155 -2.23 8.89 21.63
N GLN A 156 -3.14 8.16 20.99
CA GLN A 156 -4.59 8.42 21.11
C GLN A 156 -5.17 8.09 22.50
N GLU A 157 -4.45 7.37 23.37
CA GLU A 157 -4.84 7.22 24.78
C GLU A 157 -4.36 8.38 25.66
N ALA A 158 -3.36 9.15 25.24
CA ALA A 158 -2.83 10.28 26.01
C ALA A 158 -3.63 11.59 25.83
N ILE A 159 -4.53 11.64 24.84
CA ILE A 159 -5.36 12.81 24.49
C ILE A 159 -6.83 12.62 24.95
N LEU A 160 -7.15 11.48 25.56
CA LEU A 160 -8.45 11.17 26.17
C LEU A 160 -8.37 11.37 27.68
#